data_AF-A0A376MWL7-F1
#
_entry.id   AF-A0A376MWL7-F1
#
_cell.length_a   1.000
_cell.length_b   1.000
_cell.length_c   1.000
_cell.angle_alpha   90.00
_cell.angle_beta   90.00
_cell.angle_gamma   90.00
#
_symmetry.space_group_name_H-M   'P 1'
#
loop_
_entity.id
_entity.type
_entity.pdbx_description
1 polymer ?
#
loop_
_entity_poly.entity_id
_entity_poly.type
_entity_poly.pdbx_seq_one_letter_code
_entity_poly.pdbx_strand_id
1 'polypeptide(L)'
;MRTVCLIKIKNQLVTMASIIEKETAVSSETRSGCLGIINRLRIGMRLQTDPTVIYGMGERYNGKLSRADLETPTAYNTYTITGLPPGAIATPGRIR
;
A
#
# COMPACT_ATOMS: atom_id res chain seq x y z
N MET A 1 -12.48 23.54 8.89
CA MET A 1 -11.96 22.98 7.62
C MET A 1 -10.45 22.71 7.62
N ARG A 2 -9.57 23.53 8.24
CA ARG A 2 -8.10 23.29 8.28
C ARG A 2 -7.68 21.97 8.96
N THR A 3 -8.33 21.58 10.05
CA THR A 3 -7.99 20.36 10.81
C THR A 3 -8.20 19.08 9.99
N VAL A 4 -9.26 19.01 9.18
CA VAL A 4 -9.57 17.83 8.34
C VAL A 4 -8.53 17.62 7.24
N CYS A 5 -8.04 18.70 6.63
CA CYS A 5 -6.98 18.63 5.61
C CYS A 5 -5.65 18.10 6.20
N LEU A 6 -5.26 18.61 7.38
CA LEU A 6 -4.06 18.17 8.11
C LEU A 6 -4.14 16.68 8.51
N ILE A 7 -5.30 16.20 8.96
CA ILE A 7 -5.50 14.78 9.31
C ILE A 7 -5.38 13.90 8.05
N LYS A 8 -5.94 14.34 6.93
CA LYS A 8 -5.88 13.60 5.65
C LYS A 8 -4.44 13.44 5.16
N ILE A 9 -3.62 14.49 5.28
CA ILE A 9 -2.18 14.44 4.91
C ILE A 9 -1.41 13.50 5.84
N LYS A 10 -1.66 13.55 7.15
CA LYS A 10 -1.02 12.65 8.12
C LYS A 10 -1.37 11.19 7.85
N ASN A 11 -2.65 10.87 7.61
CA ASN A 11 -3.07 9.52 7.30
C ASN A 11 -2.44 9.02 5.99
N GLN A 12 -2.41 9.84 4.94
CA GLN A 12 -1.76 9.46 3.68
C GLN A 12 -0.26 9.22 3.83
N LEU A 13 0.42 10.05 4.64
CA LEU A 13 1.84 9.86 4.95
C LEU A 13 2.07 8.51 5.66
N VAL A 14 1.26 8.19 6.68
CA VAL A 14 1.33 6.93 7.43
C VAL A 14 0.99 5.74 6.53
N THR A 15 -0.02 5.87 5.67
CA THR A 15 -0.36 4.84 4.69
C THR A 15 0.81 4.58 3.74
N MET A 16 1.40 5.62 3.17
CA MET A 16 2.54 5.49 2.27
C MET A 16 3.75 4.86 2.98
N ALA A 17 4.05 5.29 4.21
CA ALA A 17 5.13 4.71 5.01
C ALA A 17 4.90 3.21 5.28
N SER A 18 3.66 2.81 5.61
CA SER A 18 3.31 1.40 5.87
C SER A 18 3.46 0.50 4.64
N ILE A 19 3.15 1.02 3.44
CA ILE A 19 3.31 0.30 2.18
C ILE A 19 4.79 0.11 1.87
N ILE A 20 5.58 1.19 1.99
CA ILE A 20 7.02 1.14 1.77
C ILE A 20 7.66 0.13 2.73
N GLU A 21 7.33 0.17 4.02
CA GLU A 21 7.90 -0.77 5.01
C GLU A 21 7.66 -2.23 4.62
N LYS A 22 6.44 -2.58 4.18
CA LYS A 22 6.12 -3.95 3.74
C LYS A 22 6.81 -4.34 2.44
N GLU A 23 6.99 -3.41 1.50
CA GLU A 23 7.71 -3.66 0.25
C GLU A 23 9.21 -3.94 0.50
N THR A 24 9.79 -3.21 1.46
CA THR A 24 11.20 -3.36 1.85
C THR A 24 11.47 -4.61 2.66
N ALA A 25 10.48 -5.11 3.41
CA ALA A 25 10.60 -6.38 4.12
C ALA A 25 10.68 -7.60 3.17
N VAL A 26 10.21 -7.45 1.92
CA VAL A 26 10.16 -8.53 0.93
C VAL A 26 11.33 -8.45 -0.07
N SER A 27 11.90 -7.27 -0.34
CA SER A 27 12.92 -7.09 -1.38
C SER A 27 14.24 -6.47 -0.90
N SER A 28 15.36 -7.06 -1.33
CA SER A 28 16.72 -6.51 -1.15
C SER A 28 16.97 -5.23 -1.95
N GLU A 29 16.12 -4.92 -2.93
CA GLU A 29 16.15 -3.69 -3.75
C GLU A 29 15.22 -2.59 -3.22
N THR A 30 15.25 -2.42 -1.90
CA THR A 30 14.43 -1.49 -1.10
C THR A 30 14.31 -0.07 -1.68
N ARG A 31 15.37 0.48 -2.29
CA ARG A 31 15.40 1.87 -2.76
C ARG A 31 14.66 2.08 -4.10
N SER A 32 14.76 1.12 -5.01
CA SER A 32 14.16 1.19 -6.35
C SER A 32 12.64 1.01 -6.29
N GLY A 33 12.17 0.04 -5.49
CA GLY A 33 10.73 -0.18 -5.28
C GLY A 33 10.03 1.02 -4.64
N CYS A 34 10.66 1.64 -3.64
CA CYS A 34 10.15 2.85 -2.99
C CYS A 34 10.00 4.03 -3.98
N LEU A 35 11.02 4.28 -4.83
CA LEU A 35 10.94 5.30 -5.86
C LEU A 35 9.82 5.01 -6.88
N GLY A 36 9.64 3.75 -7.25
CA GLY A 36 8.56 3.33 -8.15
C GLY A 36 7.17 3.67 -7.62
N ILE A 37 6.91 3.38 -6.34
CA ILE A 37 5.63 3.68 -5.67
C ILE A 37 5.38 5.20 -5.64
N ILE A 38 6.39 5.99 -5.27
CA ILE A 38 6.28 7.45 -5.20
C ILE A 38 6.02 8.04 -6.59
N ASN A 39 6.74 7.58 -7.61
CA ASN A 39 6.57 8.05 -8.98
C ASN A 39 5.18 7.72 -9.52
N ARG A 40 4.70 6.49 -9.30
CA ARG A 40 3.34 6.07 -9.69
C ARG A 40 2.28 6.93 -9.01
N LEU A 41 2.42 7.19 -7.71
CA LEU A 41 1.49 8.03 -6.98
C LEU A 41 1.47 9.47 -7.52
N ARG A 42 2.64 10.03 -7.84
CA ARG A 42 2.78 11.39 -8.37
C ARG A 42 2.09 11.57 -9.72
N ILE A 43 2.12 10.56 -10.59
CA ILE A 43 1.48 10.62 -11.92
C ILE A 43 0.04 10.06 -11.92
N GLY A 44 -0.51 9.70 -10.77
CA GLY A 44 -1.85 9.12 -10.67
C GLY A 44 -1.97 7.72 -11.27
N MET A 45 -0.88 6.96 -11.31
CA MET A 45 -0.88 5.55 -11.74
C MET A 45 -1.25 4.63 -10.55
N ARG A 46 -1.81 3.46 -10.87
CA ARG A 46 -2.03 2.39 -9.89
C ARG A 46 -0.70 1.95 -9.26
N LEU A 47 -0.70 1.69 -7.95
CA LEU A 47 0.54 1.34 -7.25
C LEU A 47 0.97 -0.10 -7.53
N GLN A 48 -0.01 -1.01 -7.68
CA GLN A 48 0.18 -2.43 -7.99
C GLN A 48 1.16 -3.09 -7.01
N THR A 49 0.82 -3.05 -5.72
CA THR A 49 1.66 -3.60 -4.65
C THR A 49 0.98 -4.79 -3.97
N ASP A 50 1.64 -5.95 -4.00
CA ASP A 50 1.14 -7.19 -3.39
C ASP A 50 0.76 -7.06 -1.90
N PRO A 51 1.53 -6.35 -1.04
CA PRO A 51 1.20 -6.23 0.38
C PRO A 51 -0.17 -5.61 0.64
N THR A 52 -0.64 -4.73 -0.26
CA THR A 52 -1.96 -4.09 -0.13
C THR A 52 -3.10 -5.03 -0.46
N VAL A 53 -2.90 -5.93 -1.43
CA VAL A 53 -3.86 -7.00 -1.77
C VAL A 53 -3.95 -8.00 -0.63
N ILE A 54 -2.79 -8.44 -0.12
CA ILE A 54 -2.69 -9.36 1.02
C ILE A 54 -3.41 -8.78 2.24
N TYR A 55 -3.20 -7.50 2.54
CA TYR A 55 -3.91 -6.82 3.63
C TYR A 55 -5.42 -6.77 3.40
N GLY A 56 -5.86 -6.45 2.18
CA GLY A 56 -7.28 -6.42 1.82
C GLY A 56 -7.98 -7.78 1.88
N MET A 57 -7.25 -8.88 1.71
CA MET A 57 -7.78 -10.23 1.84
C MET A 57 -7.95 -10.67 3.31
N GLY A 58 -7.12 -10.15 4.22
CA GLY A 58 -7.17 -10.49 5.64
C GLY A 58 -7.07 -12.01 5.88
N GLU A 59 -8.02 -12.58 6.60
CA GLU A 59 -8.08 -14.01 6.93
C GLU A 59 -8.25 -14.94 5.73
N ARG A 60 -8.67 -14.41 4.56
CA ARG A 60 -8.78 -15.20 3.32
C ARG A 60 -7.42 -15.54 2.73
N TYR A 61 -6.37 -14.83 3.14
CA TYR A 61 -5.02 -15.09 2.64
C TYR A 61 -4.47 -16.37 3.27
N ASN A 62 -4.26 -17.38 2.43
CA ASN A 62 -3.74 -18.69 2.83
C ASN A 62 -2.23 -18.86 2.55
N GLY A 63 -1.51 -17.74 2.37
CA GLY A 63 -0.09 -17.76 2.00
C GLY A 63 0.18 -17.85 0.50
N LYS A 64 -0.86 -17.91 -0.34
CA LYS A 64 -0.74 -17.88 -1.81
C LYS A 64 -1.58 -16.74 -2.38
N LEU A 65 -0.97 -15.99 -3.29
CA LEU A 65 -1.64 -14.94 -4.06
C LEU A 65 -1.93 -15.48 -5.46
N SER A 66 -3.21 -15.59 -5.81
CA SER A 66 -3.64 -16.00 -7.15
C SER A 66 -3.90 -14.79 -8.04
N ARG A 67 -3.93 -14.98 -9.36
CA ARG A 67 -4.32 -13.91 -10.31
C ARG A 67 -5.75 -13.42 -10.05
N ALA A 68 -6.64 -14.31 -9.65
CA ALA A 68 -8.01 -13.94 -9.30
C ALA A 68 -8.05 -12.95 -8.12
N ASP A 69 -7.14 -13.09 -7.15
CA ASP A 69 -7.06 -12.16 -6.01
C ASP A 69 -6.59 -10.77 -6.43
N LEU A 70 -5.66 -10.70 -7.41
CA LEU A 70 -5.20 -9.43 -7.99
C LEU A 70 -6.32 -8.71 -8.75
N GLU A 71 -7.22 -9.45 -9.38
CA GLU A 71 -8.35 -8.90 -10.14
C GLU A 71 -9.57 -8.61 -9.27
N THR A 72 -9.64 -9.18 -8.06
CA THR A 72 -10.78 -9.00 -7.15
C THR A 72 -10.77 -7.59 -6.55
N PRO A 73 -11.79 -6.76 -6.83
CA PRO A 73 -11.83 -5.39 -6.33
C PRO A 73 -12.07 -5.37 -4.82
N THR A 74 -11.13 -4.77 -4.10
CA THR A 74 -11.26 -4.47 -2.66
C THR A 74 -10.82 -3.04 -2.39
N ALA A 75 -11.21 -2.49 -1.24
CA ALA A 75 -10.84 -1.13 -0.85
C ALA A 75 -9.32 -0.93 -0.71
N TYR A 76 -8.54 -2.02 -0.59
CA TYR A 76 -7.09 -1.99 -0.44
C TYR A 76 -6.34 -2.53 -1.65
N ASN A 77 -7.02 -3.15 -2.63
CA ASN A 77 -6.36 -3.75 -3.78
C ASN A 77 -5.90 -2.67 -4.79
N THR A 78 -4.63 -2.27 -4.69
CA THR A 78 -3.99 -1.28 -5.56
C THR A 78 -3.73 -1.73 -7.01
N TYR A 79 -4.12 -2.96 -7.39
CA TYR A 79 -4.25 -3.37 -8.79
C TYR A 79 -5.58 -2.91 -9.41
N THR A 80 -6.60 -2.71 -8.58
CA THR A 80 -7.94 -2.27 -9.02
C THR A 80 -8.16 -0.78 -8.77
N ILE A 81 -7.74 -0.28 -7.60
CA ILE A 81 -7.87 1.13 -7.22
C ILE A 81 -6.67 1.97 -7.69
N THR A 82 -6.92 3.25 -7.92
CA THR A 82 -5.88 4.23 -8.24
C THR A 82 -5.55 5.07 -7.01
N GLY A 83 -4.26 5.32 -6.76
CA GLY A 83 -3.80 6.09 -5.60
C GLY A 83 -3.61 5.26 -4.33
N LEU A 84 -3.64 5.94 -3.17
CA LEU A 84 -3.43 5.30 -1.87
C LEU A 84 -4.70 4.58 -1.38
N PRO A 85 -4.57 3.43 -0.69
CA PRO A 85 -5.67 2.80 0.02
C PRO A 85 -6.19 3.69 1.17
N PRO A 86 -7.39 3.41 1.71
CA PRO A 86 -8.04 4.25 2.71
C PRO A 86 -7.28 4.34 4.04
N GLY A 87 -6.39 3.40 4.32
CA GLY A 87 -5.59 3.37 5.55
C GLY A 87 -4.28 2.62 5.40
N ALA A 88 -3.46 2.71 6.45
CA ALA A 88 -2.19 2.00 6.53
C ALA A 88 -2.41 0.49 6.61
N ILE A 89 -1.50 -0.27 5.99
CA ILE A 89 -1.53 -1.74 5.96
C ILE A 89 -0.61 -2.38 7.01
N ALA A 90 0.17 -1.55 7.71
CA ALA A 90 1.07 -1.93 8.77
C ALA A 90 1.22 -0.74 9.73
N THR A 91 1.64 -1.00 10.96
CA THR A 91 2.03 0.05 11.91
C THR A 91 3.45 0.48 11.56
N PRO A 92 3.66 1.67 10.95
CA PRO A 92 5.00 2.06 10.57
C PRO A 92 5.79 2.41 11.84
N GLY A 93 6.93 1.75 12.05
CA GLY A 93 7.81 2.05 13.19
C GLY A 93 8.19 0.88 14.10
N ARG A 94 8.05 -0.38 13.68
CA ARG A 94 8.67 -1.49 14.40
C ARG A 94 9.61 -2.29 13.52
N ILE A 95 10.67 -1.63 13.04
CA ILE A 95 11.89 -2.33 12.66
C ILE A 95 12.66 -2.61 13.96
N ARG A 96 12.69 -3.87 14.38
CA ARG A 96 13.75 -4.42 15.22
C ARG A 96 14.27 -5.67 14.54
#